data_AF-V4B1X6-F1
#
_entry.id   AF-V4B1X6-F1
#
_cell.length_a   1.000
_cell.length_b   1.000
_cell.length_c   1.000
_cell.angle_alpha   90.00
_cell.angle_beta   90.00
_cell.angle_gamma   90.00
#
_symmetry.space_group_name_H-M   'P 1'
#
loop_
_entity.id
_entity.type
_entity.pdbx_description
1 polymer ?
#
loop_
_entity_poly.entity_id
_entity_poly.type
_entity_poly.pdbx_seq_one_letter_code
_entity_poly.pdbx_strand_id
1 'polypeptide(L)'
;QVVKMLIIIILMFGLCWLPLHTFFLVIDFNPELLNYKTTAQEEMFTAIYYCVHWLAMSNSFANPIIYGFLNESFRVSIHIQF
;
A
#
# COMPACT_ATOMS: atom_id res chain seq x y z
N GLN A 1 1.58 19.56 -13.74
CA GLN A 1 0.28 18.87 -13.73
C GLN A 1 0.43 17.34 -13.85
N VAL A 2 1.35 16.80 -14.68
CA VAL A 2 1.62 15.34 -14.74
C VAL A 2 2.65 14.87 -13.70
N VAL A 3 3.69 15.67 -13.45
CA VAL A 3 4.76 15.35 -12.47
C VAL A 3 4.21 15.14 -11.06
N LYS A 4 3.19 15.90 -10.65
CA LYS A 4 2.53 15.76 -9.33
C LYS A 4 1.81 14.41 -9.21
N MET A 5 1.18 13.94 -10.29
CA MET A 5 0.55 12.61 -10.35
C MET A 5 1.60 11.50 -10.29
N LEU A 6 2.71 11.64 -11.03
CA LEU A 6 3.82 10.69 -11.00
C LEU A 6 4.45 10.58 -9.61
N ILE A 7 4.65 11.70 -8.92
CA ILE A 7 5.18 11.70 -7.54
C ILE A 7 4.22 10.95 -6.60
N ILE A 8 2.90 11.18 -6.69
CA ILE A 8 1.92 10.48 -5.85
C ILE A 8 1.95 8.97 -6.12
N ILE A 9 2.01 8.56 -7.39
CA ILE A 9 2.11 7.15 -7.78
C ILE A 9 3.38 6.51 -7.19
N ILE A 10 4.53 7.17 -7.34
CA ILE A 10 5.82 6.66 -6.83
C ILE A 10 5.80 6.57 -5.31
N LEU A 11 5.25 7.58 -4.62
CA LEU A 11 5.14 7.56 -3.16
C LEU A 11 4.20 6.46 -2.67
N MET A 12 3.04 6.28 -3.31
CA MET A 12 2.13 5.17 -2.95
C MET A 12 2.74 3.81 -3.23
N PHE A 13 3.41 3.65 -4.38
CA PHE A 13 4.13 2.41 -4.69
C PHE A 13 5.18 2.10 -3.62
N GLY A 14 6.00 3.09 -3.27
CA GLY A 14 6.98 2.96 -2.19
C GLY A 14 6.34 2.62 -0.84
N LEU A 15 5.30 3.35 -0.42
CA LEU A 15 4.64 3.16 0.87
C LEU A 15 3.87 1.83 0.99
N CYS A 16 3.32 1.32 -0.12
CA CYS A 16 2.62 0.03 -0.14
C CYS A 16 3.59 -1.16 -0.14
N TRP A 17 4.75 -1.02 -0.79
CA TRP A 17 5.71 -2.12 -0.94
C TRP A 17 6.76 -2.15 0.17
N LEU A 18 7.13 -1.00 0.73
CA LEU A 18 8.11 -0.89 1.82
C LEU A 18 7.76 -1.76 3.04
N PRO A 19 6.51 -1.82 3.53
CA PRO A 19 6.14 -2.65 4.68
C PRO A 19 6.34 -4.13 4.37
N LEU A 20 5.99 -4.58 3.17
CA LEU A 20 6.13 -5.96 2.74
C LEU A 20 7.61 -6.36 2.60
N HIS A 21 8.43 -5.52 1.98
CA HIS A 21 9.88 -5.76 1.89
C HIS A 21 10.55 -5.74 3.27
N THR A 22 10.14 -4.82 4.15
CA THR A 22 10.65 -4.77 5.52
C THR A 22 10.27 -6.04 6.28
N PHE A 23 9.03 -6.53 6.12
CA PHE A 23 8.57 -7.77 6.72
C PHE A 23 9.41 -8.97 6.28
N PHE A 24 9.66 -9.10 4.97
CA PHE A 24 10.53 -10.16 4.44
C PHE A 24 11.97 -10.05 4.97
N LEU A 25 12.54 -8.85 5.00
CA LEU A 25 13.87 -8.63 5.56
C LEU A 25 13.93 -9.03 7.04
N VAL A 26 12.95 -8.66 7.86
CA VAL A 26 12.91 -9.02 9.28
C VAL A 26 12.92 -10.53 9.49
N ILE A 27 12.17 -11.28 8.67
CA ILE A 27 12.15 -12.75 8.71
C ILE A 27 13.48 -13.33 8.27
N ASP A 28 14.06 -12.84 7.17
CA ASP A 28 15.34 -13.34 6.65
C ASP A 28 16.48 -13.12 7.65
N PHE A 29 16.49 -11.98 8.36
CA PHE A 29 17.47 -11.69 9.40
C PHE A 29 17.22 -12.41 10.72
N ASN A 30 15.96 -12.78 11.01
CA ASN A 30 15.57 -13.42 12.27
C ASN A 30 14.66 -14.63 12.00
N PRO A 31 15.20 -15.73 11.46
CA PRO A 31 14.40 -16.93 11.17
C PRO A 31 13.81 -17.56 12.44
N GLU A 32 14.34 -17.24 13.63
CA GLU A 32 13.78 -17.66 14.91
C GLU A 32 12.36 -17.13 15.17
N LEU A 33 11.95 -16.04 14.53
CA LEU A 33 10.58 -15.52 14.61
C LEU A 33 9.54 -16.47 14.00
N LEU A 34 9.98 -17.39 13.13
CA LEU A 34 9.15 -18.45 12.56
C LEU A 34 9.03 -19.68 13.50
N ASN A 35 9.79 -19.74 14.59
CA ASN A 35 9.63 -20.78 15.61
C ASN A 35 8.48 -20.40 16.56
N TYR A 36 7.25 -20.60 16.11
CA TYR A 36 6.06 -20.40 16.92
C TYR A 36 6.02 -21.44 18.06
N LYS A 37 6.00 -20.96 19.31
CA LYS A 37 5.89 -21.82 20.51
C LYS A 37 4.45 -21.96 20.99
N THR A 38 3.59 -21.03 20.59
CA THR A 38 2.19 -20.94 21.02
C THR A 38 1.29 -20.58 19.83
N THR A 39 0.08 -21.12 19.78
CA THR A 39 -0.92 -20.85 18.73
C THR A 39 -1.23 -19.36 18.58
N ALA A 40 -1.25 -18.60 19.69
CA ALA A 40 -1.47 -17.15 19.66
C ALA A 40 -0.36 -16.37 18.91
N GLN A 41 0.89 -16.85 18.94
CA GLN A 41 1.99 -16.23 18.20
C GLN A 41 1.87 -16.48 16.69
N GLU A 42 1.47 -17.70 16.32
CA GLU A 42 1.21 -18.08 14.94
C GLU A 42 0.06 -17.26 14.33
N GLU A 43 -1.04 -17.08 15.07
CA GLU A 43 -2.17 -16.26 14.66
C GLU A 43 -1.78 -14.79 14.48
N MET A 44 -1.03 -14.22 15.44
CA MET A 44 -0.56 -12.83 15.35
C MET A 44 0.36 -12.63 14.14
N PHE A 45 1.30 -13.55 13.92
CA PHE A 45 2.22 -13.50 12.80
C PHE A 45 1.48 -13.60 11.46
N THR A 46 0.53 -14.53 11.37
CA THR A 46 -0.31 -14.73 10.20
C THR A 46 -1.19 -13.51 9.91
N ALA A 47 -1.78 -12.91 10.95
CA ALA A 47 -2.56 -11.68 10.83
C ALA A 47 -1.70 -10.52 10.31
N ILE A 48 -0.49 -10.33 10.87
CA ILE A 48 0.44 -9.31 10.39
C ILE A 48 0.76 -9.56 8.93
N TYR A 49 1.17 -10.78 8.54
CA TYR A 49 1.46 -11.13 7.16
C TYR A 49 0.32 -10.77 6.20
N TYR A 50 -0.92 -11.17 6.51
CA TYR A 50 -2.08 -10.83 5.70
C TYR A 50 -2.33 -9.32 5.62
N CYS A 51 -2.17 -8.59 6.73
CA CYS A 51 -2.29 -7.13 6.72
C CYS A 51 -1.25 -6.47 5.81
N VAL A 52 0.03 -6.87 5.89
CA VAL A 52 1.08 -6.28 5.04
C VAL A 52 0.86 -6.63 3.56
N HIS A 53 0.43 -7.87 3.29
CA HIS A 53 0.13 -8.34 1.95
C HIS A 53 -1.07 -7.60 1.34
N TRP A 54 -2.15 -7.40 2.09
CA TRP A 54 -3.31 -6.62 1.65
C TRP A 54 -3.00 -5.15 1.44
N LEU A 55 -2.11 -4.57 2.26
CA LEU A 55 -1.64 -3.21 2.09
C LEU A 55 -0.82 -3.05 0.78
N ALA A 56 0.03 -4.03 0.46
CA ALA A 56 0.75 -4.07 -0.80
C ALA A 56 -0.20 -4.20 -2.00
N MET A 57 -1.24 -5.03 -1.89
CA MET A 57 -2.26 -5.21 -2.93
C MET A 57 -3.17 -3.99 -3.11
N SER A 58 -3.35 -3.16 -2.06
CA SER A 58 -4.12 -1.92 -2.11
C SER A 58 -3.52 -0.87 -3.07
N ASN A 59 -2.25 -1.03 -3.48
CA ASN A 59 -1.65 -0.29 -4.59
C ASN A 59 -2.45 -0.42 -5.90
N SER A 60 -3.16 -1.54 -6.12
CA SER A 60 -4.03 -1.70 -7.30
C SER A 60 -5.32 -0.88 -7.21
N PHE A 61 -5.85 -0.68 -5.99
CA PHE A 61 -7.01 0.20 -5.72
C PHE A 61 -6.64 1.68 -5.78
N ALA A 62 -5.37 2.02 -5.56
CA ALA A 62 -4.88 3.39 -5.71
C ALA A 62 -5.02 3.91 -7.15
N ASN A 63 -5.04 3.03 -8.16
CA ASN A 63 -5.18 3.43 -9.56
C ASN A 63 -6.47 4.27 -9.79
N PRO A 64 -7.70 3.76 -9.55
CA PRO A 64 -8.92 4.56 -9.70
C PRO A 64 -9.04 5.73 -8.71
N ILE A 65 -8.40 5.68 -7.53
CA ILE A 65 -8.38 6.81 -6.58
C ILE A 65 -7.54 7.97 -7.13
N ILE A 66 -6.36 7.67 -7.70
CA ILE A 66 -5.48 8.66 -8.32
C ILE A 66 -6.18 9.29 -9.52
N TYR A 67 -6.84 8.50 -10.37
CA TYR A 67 -7.59 9.04 -11.51
C TYR A 67 -8.88 9.76 -11.08
N GLY A 68 -9.60 9.26 -10.08
CA GLY A 68 -10.86 9.80 -9.59
C GLY A 68 -10.70 11.14 -8.84
N PHE A 69 -9.74 11.22 -7.91
CA PHE A 69 -9.50 12.44 -7.14
C PHE A 69 -8.79 13.53 -7.95
N LEU A 70 -7.91 13.20 -8.91
CA LEU A 70 -7.31 14.23 -9.77
C LEU A 70 -8.27 14.77 -10.84
N ASN A 71 -9.26 13.99 -11.28
CA ASN A 71 -10.27 14.50 -12.22
C ASN A 71 -11.32 15.38 -11.53
N GLU A 72 -11.44 15.39 -10.20
CA GLU A 72 -12.32 16.36 -9.52
C GLU A 72 -11.80 17.80 -9.61
N SER A 73 -10.48 18.01 -9.72
CA SER A 73 -9.96 19.32 -10.15
C SER A 73 -10.39 19.69 -11.58
N PHE A 74 -10.83 18.72 -12.39
CA PHE A 74 -11.38 18.94 -13.73
C PHE A 74 -12.91 19.15 -13.73
N ARG A 75 -13.62 18.86 -12.63
CA ARG A 75 -15.07 19.14 -12.52
C ARG A 75 -15.36 20.62 -12.34
N VAL A 76 -14.43 21.40 -11.78
CA VAL A 76 -14.58 22.86 -11.69
C VAL A 76 -14.53 23.52 -13.09
N SER A 77 -13.86 22.91 -14.07
CA SER A 77 -13.85 23.45 -15.45
C SER A 77 -15.14 23.17 -16.23
N ILE A 78 -15.95 22.18 -15.85
CA ILE A 78 -17.22 21.89 -16.53
C ILE A 78 -18.37 22.73 -15.94
N HIS A 79 -18.26 23.16 -14.67
CA HIS A 79 -19.25 24.05 -14.07
C HIS A 79 -19.08 25.54 -14.45
N ILE A 80 -17.97 25.91 -15.10
CA ILE A 80 -17.73 27.27 -15.60
C ILE A 80 -18.22 27.44 -17.06
N GLN A 81 -18.77 26.37 -17.66
CA GLN A 81 -19.17 26.36 -19.07
C GLN A 81 -20.66 26.06 -19.30
N PHE A 82 -21.48 26.12 -18.24
CA PHE A 82 -22.94 26.18 -18.33
C PHE A 82 -23.50 27.35 -17.53
#